data_AF-A0A179V0T9-F1
#
_entry.id   AF-A0A179V0T9-F1
#
_cell.length_a   1.000
_cell.length_b   1.000
_cell.length_c   1.000
_cell.angle_alpha   90.00
_cell.angle_beta   90.00
_cell.angle_gamma   90.00
#
_symmetry.space_group_name_H-M   'P 1'
#
loop_
_entity.id
_entity.type
_entity.pdbx_description
1 polymer ?
#
loop_
_entity_poly.entity_id
_entity_poly.type
_entity_poly.pdbx_seq_one_letter_code
_entity_poly.pdbx_strand_id
1 'polypeptide(L)'
;MREVTSSTAGSLSTGMRRAFWLEDFYQLPCHACPEAIPAFIRFCLNFVPLSRRKAGVQSKKEFPSHQTPLVFTYHDLAPRNVILDDRRRLWLLDWDYSGFYPVYFEYASMHNFSVPENWGWADRLRWEIFSWISVGRFSKQREALEEIRPRFTRFPLGRKNEVLLDGAPSNAVHLRKPGM
;
A
#
# COMPACT_ATOMS: atom_id res chain seq x y z
N MET A 1 -12.90 5.42 14.05
CA MET A 1 -12.50 5.21 12.65
C MET A 1 -12.30 3.73 12.30
N ARG A 2 -11.62 2.95 13.16
CA ARG A 2 -11.23 1.56 12.85
C ARG A 2 -12.31 0.50 13.06
N GLU A 3 -13.38 0.89 13.73
CA GLU A 3 -14.58 0.07 13.89
C GLU A 3 -15.36 -0.06 12.58
N VAL A 4 -15.10 0.83 11.62
CA VAL A 4 -15.71 0.77 10.29
C VAL A 4 -14.84 -0.11 9.40
N THR A 5 -15.40 -1.25 9.00
CA THR A 5 -14.77 -2.21 8.08
C THR A 5 -15.52 -2.28 6.77
N SER A 6 -14.83 -2.69 5.70
CA SER A 6 -15.44 -2.95 4.39
C SER A 6 -15.12 -4.37 3.91
N SER A 7 -16.05 -4.95 3.15
CA SER A 7 -15.82 -6.22 2.43
C SER A 7 -14.96 -6.04 1.18
N THR A 8 -14.74 -4.80 0.74
CA THR A 8 -13.98 -4.48 -0.49
C THR A 8 -13.04 -3.30 -0.27
N ALA A 9 -11.88 -3.31 -0.95
CA ALA A 9 -10.92 -2.21 -0.84
C ALA A 9 -11.16 -1.11 -1.87
N GLY A 10 -10.94 0.15 -1.48
CA GLY A 10 -11.12 1.34 -2.33
C GLY A 10 -11.49 2.62 -1.58
N SER A 11 -11.48 3.75 -2.28
CA SER A 11 -11.90 5.07 -1.77
C SER A 11 -13.41 5.15 -1.54
N LEU A 12 -13.84 5.97 -0.56
CA LEU A 12 -15.23 6.20 -0.16
C LEU A 12 -16.15 6.72 -1.27
N SER A 13 -15.66 7.60 -2.16
CA SER A 13 -16.50 8.35 -3.10
C SER A 13 -16.59 7.74 -4.48
N THR A 14 -15.57 7.00 -4.91
CA THR A 14 -15.44 6.51 -6.30
C THR A 14 -15.13 5.01 -6.40
N GLY A 15 -14.81 4.35 -5.29
CA GLY A 15 -14.26 2.98 -5.31
C GLY A 15 -12.87 2.86 -5.96
N MET A 16 -12.33 3.95 -6.53
CA MET A 16 -11.00 4.01 -7.13
C MET A 16 -9.93 3.94 -6.04
N ARG A 17 -8.80 3.31 -6.37
CA ARG A 17 -7.71 3.06 -5.42
C ARG A 17 -6.60 4.07 -5.58
N ARG A 18 -6.77 5.23 -4.95
CA ARG A 18 -5.64 6.13 -4.68
C ARG A 18 -4.94 5.65 -3.42
N ALA A 19 -4.23 4.54 -3.53
CA ALA A 19 -3.36 4.06 -2.48
C ALA A 19 -1.94 4.16 -2.99
N PHE A 20 -1.17 5.04 -2.38
CA PHE A 20 0.23 5.27 -2.71
C PHE A 20 1.07 3.98 -2.82
N TRP A 21 0.68 2.95 -2.06
CA TRP A 21 1.32 1.64 -2.02
C TRP A 21 0.85 0.65 -3.10
N LEU A 22 -0.21 0.98 -3.85
CA LEU A 22 -0.83 0.13 -4.89
C LEU A 22 -0.97 0.86 -6.23
N GLU A 23 -0.36 2.04 -6.37
CA GLU A 23 -0.26 2.76 -7.64
C GLU A 23 0.65 1.99 -8.60
N ASP A 24 0.03 1.17 -9.44
CA ASP A 24 0.63 0.55 -10.63
C ASP A 24 -0.17 1.03 -11.85
N PHE A 25 0.48 1.09 -13.01
CA PHE A 25 -0.15 1.40 -14.30
C PHE A 25 -1.37 0.51 -14.60
N TYR A 26 -1.41 -0.71 -14.06
CA TYR A 26 -2.51 -1.67 -14.22
C TYR A 26 -3.49 -1.74 -13.04
N GLN A 27 -3.14 -1.10 -11.90
CA GLN A 27 -3.92 -1.01 -10.66
C GLN A 27 -4.45 -2.35 -10.11
N LEU A 28 -5.06 -2.35 -8.94
CA LEU A 28 -5.91 -3.45 -8.49
C LEU A 28 -7.36 -3.19 -8.98
N PRO A 29 -8.15 -4.24 -9.27
CA PRO A 29 -9.55 -4.05 -9.67
C PRO A 29 -10.34 -3.19 -8.67
N CYS A 30 -11.27 -2.38 -9.17
CA CYS A 30 -12.25 -1.69 -8.33
C CYS A 30 -12.95 -2.71 -7.41
N HIS A 31 -13.12 -2.39 -6.13
CA HIS A 31 -13.73 -3.28 -5.14
C HIS A 31 -13.08 -4.68 -4.99
N ALA A 32 -11.81 -4.86 -5.36
CA ALA A 32 -11.11 -6.12 -5.10
C ALA A 32 -11.21 -6.56 -3.63
N CYS A 33 -11.46 -7.85 -3.48
CA CYS A 33 -11.56 -8.55 -2.21
C CYS A 33 -10.28 -8.39 -1.37
N PRO A 34 -10.35 -8.54 -0.04
CA PRO A 34 -9.21 -8.43 0.86
C PRO A 34 -8.02 -9.33 0.46
N GLU A 35 -8.29 -10.48 -0.16
CA GLU A 35 -7.30 -11.47 -0.61
C GLU A 35 -6.48 -11.00 -1.82
N ALA A 36 -7.03 -10.06 -2.60
CA ALA A 36 -6.35 -9.54 -3.79
C ALA A 36 -5.11 -8.69 -3.42
N ILE A 37 -5.14 -8.00 -2.29
CA ILE A 37 -4.03 -7.17 -1.82
C ILE A 37 -2.78 -8.01 -1.49
N PRO A 38 -2.82 -9.03 -0.62
CA PRO A 38 -1.65 -9.85 -0.35
C PRO A 38 -1.23 -10.69 -1.55
N ALA A 39 -2.15 -11.08 -2.46
CA ALA A 39 -1.79 -11.73 -3.71
C ALA A 39 -0.95 -10.81 -4.60
N PHE A 40 -1.37 -9.55 -4.76
CA PHE A 40 -0.63 -8.53 -5.48
C PHE A 40 0.75 -8.25 -4.88
N ILE A 41 0.83 -8.09 -3.55
CA ILE A 41 2.11 -7.87 -2.87
C ILE A 41 3.05 -9.06 -3.09
N ARG A 42 2.56 -10.30 -2.93
CA ARG A 42 3.36 -11.51 -3.18
C ARG A 42 3.85 -11.60 -4.62
N PHE A 43 3.00 -11.25 -5.58
CA PHE A 43 3.39 -11.17 -6.99
C PHE A 43 4.56 -10.19 -7.17
N CYS A 44 4.42 -8.96 -6.67
CA CYS A 44 5.43 -7.92 -6.88
C CYS A 44 6.75 -8.17 -6.13
N LEU A 45 6.69 -8.79 -4.95
CA LEU A 45 7.88 -9.25 -4.21
C LEU A 45 8.70 -10.28 -4.99
N ASN A 46 8.04 -11.08 -5.83
CA ASN A 46 8.67 -12.15 -6.61
C ASN A 46 8.76 -11.84 -8.11
N PHE A 47 8.31 -10.67 -8.54
CA PHE A 47 8.35 -10.27 -9.95
C PHE A 47 9.79 -10.11 -10.43
N VAL A 48 10.15 -10.85 -11.48
CA VAL A 48 11.46 -10.77 -12.14
C VAL A 48 11.26 -10.59 -13.64
N PRO A 49 11.74 -9.48 -14.22
CA PRO A 49 11.65 -9.24 -15.66
C PRO A 49 12.25 -10.41 -16.45
N LEU A 50 11.66 -10.73 -17.60
CA LEU A 50 12.12 -11.81 -18.50
C LEU A 50 13.62 -11.72 -18.79
N SER A 51 14.16 -10.51 -18.98
CA SER A 51 15.59 -10.25 -19.23
C SER A 51 16.52 -10.63 -18.08
N ARG A 52 15.99 -10.84 -16.86
CA ARG A 52 16.75 -11.18 -15.65
C ARG A 52 16.38 -12.54 -15.08
N ARG A 53 15.51 -13.31 -15.74
CA ARG A 53 15.19 -14.68 -15.32
C ARG A 53 16.43 -15.55 -15.55
N LYS A 54 17.02 -16.07 -14.47
CA LYS A 54 18.07 -17.08 -14.53
C LYS A 54 17.42 -18.47 -14.49
N ALA A 55 18.03 -19.47 -15.12
CA ALA A 55 17.53 -20.85 -15.19
C ALA A 55 17.57 -21.64 -13.85
N GLY A 56 17.69 -20.96 -12.71
CA GLY A 56 17.74 -21.57 -11.38
C GLY A 56 16.48 -21.29 -10.57
N VAL A 57 16.19 -22.16 -9.59
CA VAL A 57 15.10 -21.97 -8.63
C VAL A 57 15.37 -20.69 -7.82
N GLN A 58 14.55 -19.66 -8.04
CA GLN A 58 14.57 -18.46 -7.20
C GLN A 58 13.83 -18.76 -5.90
N SER A 59 14.46 -18.43 -4.77
CA SER A 59 13.79 -18.49 -3.47
C SER A 59 12.60 -17.52 -3.47
N LYS A 60 11.41 -18.05 -3.19
CA LYS A 60 10.17 -17.27 -3.17
C LYS A 60 10.12 -16.49 -1.87
N LYS A 61 10.05 -15.17 -1.95
CA LYS A 61 9.83 -14.31 -0.80
C LYS A 61 8.40 -14.46 -0.32
N GLU A 62 8.25 -14.76 0.97
CA GLU A 62 6.96 -14.80 1.64
C GLU A 62 6.55 -13.41 2.12
N PHE A 63 5.26 -13.14 2.09
CA PHE A 63 4.67 -11.94 2.67
C PHE A 63 3.88 -12.35 3.91
N PRO A 64 4.15 -11.75 5.09
CA PRO A 64 3.43 -12.04 6.34
C PRO A 64 2.01 -11.45 6.28
N SER A 65 1.15 -12.14 5.52
CA SER A 65 -0.26 -11.81 5.32
C SER A 65 -1.11 -12.65 6.26
N HIS A 66 -1.32 -12.16 7.47
CA HIS A 66 -2.51 -12.58 8.22
C HIS A 66 -3.74 -11.91 7.57
N GLN A 67 -4.88 -12.61 7.55
CA GLN A 67 -6.15 -12.00 7.14
C GLN A 67 -6.39 -10.77 8.01
N THR A 68 -6.16 -9.60 7.42
CA THR A 68 -6.31 -8.32 8.09
C THR A 68 -7.58 -7.69 7.55
N PRO A 69 -8.53 -7.30 8.42
CA PRO A 69 -9.74 -6.65 7.96
C PRO A 69 -9.38 -5.36 7.23
N LEU A 70 -10.17 -5.03 6.22
CA LEU A 70 -10.07 -3.73 5.56
C LEU A 70 -10.74 -2.72 6.48
N VAL A 71 -9.94 -1.84 7.06
CA VAL A 71 -10.40 -0.75 7.92
C VAL A 71 -10.30 0.55 7.15
N PHE A 72 -11.04 1.56 7.58
CA PHE A 72 -10.85 2.89 7.02
C PHE A 72 -9.47 3.44 7.42
N THR A 73 -8.66 3.75 6.41
CA THR A 73 -7.30 4.29 6.51
C THR A 73 -7.24 5.68 5.86
N TYR A 74 -6.37 6.52 6.41
CA TYR A 74 -6.12 7.88 5.95
C TYR A 74 -5.16 7.92 4.77
N HIS A 75 -4.17 7.01 4.75
CA HIS A 75 -3.12 6.86 3.73
C HIS A 75 -2.10 7.98 3.57
N ASP A 76 -2.34 9.16 4.14
CA ASP A 76 -1.35 10.24 4.18
C ASP A 76 -1.28 10.93 5.56
N LEU A 77 -1.32 10.13 6.64
CA LEU A 77 -1.29 10.66 8.00
C LEU A 77 0.14 11.06 8.37
N ALA A 78 0.48 12.30 8.05
CA ALA A 78 1.78 12.91 8.31
C ALA A 78 1.62 14.18 9.16
N PRO A 79 2.68 14.64 9.85
CA PRO A 79 2.61 15.84 10.69
C PRO A 79 2.06 17.09 9.97
N ARG A 80 2.34 17.23 8.66
CA ARG A 80 1.84 18.33 7.82
C ARG A 80 0.31 18.36 7.68
N ASN A 81 -0.35 17.22 7.87
CA ASN A 81 -1.79 17.02 7.71
C ASN A 81 -2.52 17.03 9.07
N VAL A 82 -1.82 17.33 10.16
CA VAL A 82 -2.34 17.35 11.52
C VAL A 82 -2.21 18.76 12.10
N ILE A 83 -3.32 19.42 12.36
CA ILE A 83 -3.35 20.75 12.99
C ILE A 83 -3.93 20.65 14.39
N LEU A 84 -3.28 21.28 15.35
CA LEU A 84 -3.81 21.46 16.70
C LEU A 84 -4.25 22.93 16.85
N ASP A 85 -5.52 23.16 17.14
CA ASP A 85 -6.01 24.52 17.39
C ASP A 85 -5.72 24.99 18.83
N ASP A 86 -5.94 26.28 19.10
CA ASP A 86 -5.74 26.88 20.42
C ASP A 86 -6.62 26.25 21.51
N ARG A 87 -7.69 25.55 21.13
CA ARG A 87 -8.60 24.83 22.01
C ARG A 87 -8.22 23.35 22.17
N ARG A 88 -7.02 22.97 21.75
CA ARG A 88 -6.49 21.59 21.80
C ARG A 88 -7.32 20.58 21.01
N ARG A 89 -8.00 21.01 19.94
CA ARG A 89 -8.70 20.12 19.02
C ARG A 89 -7.78 19.76 17.87
N LEU A 90 -7.76 18.47 17.56
CA LEU A 90 -6.97 17.93 16.47
C LEU A 90 -7.81 17.93 15.19
N TRP A 91 -7.27 18.52 14.13
CA TRP A 91 -7.85 18.57 12.81
C TRP A 91 -6.98 17.78 11.84
N LEU A 92 -7.61 16.94 11.03
CA LEU A 92 -6.95 16.16 9.97
C LEU A 92 -7.32 16.74 8.60
N LEU A 93 -6.32 17.01 7.78
CA LEU A 93 -6.43 17.66 6.47
C LEU A 93 -5.92 16.79 5.33
N ASP A 94 -6.51 16.91 4.15
CA ASP A 94 -6.16 16.14 2.95
C ASP A 94 -6.56 14.66 3.05
N TRP A 95 -7.82 14.40 2.68
CA TRP A 95 -8.46 13.07 2.74
C TRP A 95 -8.46 12.34 1.39
N ASP A 96 -7.77 12.87 0.37
CA ASP A 96 -7.91 12.44 -1.03
C ASP A 96 -7.48 11.00 -1.27
N TYR A 97 -6.59 10.48 -0.41
CA TYR A 97 -6.07 9.11 -0.46
C TYR A 97 -6.79 8.14 0.49
N SER A 98 -7.75 8.64 1.28
CA SER A 98 -8.45 7.84 2.28
C SER A 98 -9.34 6.77 1.65
N GLY A 99 -9.44 5.61 2.31
CA GLY A 99 -10.24 4.50 1.82
C GLY A 99 -10.13 3.26 2.71
N PHE A 100 -10.64 2.13 2.22
CA PHE A 100 -10.61 0.87 2.96
C PHE A 100 -9.43 0.00 2.55
N TYR A 101 -8.48 -0.17 3.46
CA TYR A 101 -7.27 -0.94 3.24
C TYR A 101 -6.84 -1.66 4.53
N PRO A 102 -5.94 -2.65 4.44
CA PRO A 102 -5.39 -3.28 5.63
C PRO A 102 -4.67 -2.25 6.51
N VAL A 103 -4.81 -2.36 7.83
CA VAL A 103 -4.24 -1.38 8.78
C VAL A 103 -2.74 -1.13 8.63
N TYR A 104 -1.98 -2.09 8.12
CA TYR A 104 -0.54 -1.92 7.89
C TYR A 104 -0.21 -0.92 6.77
N PHE A 105 -1.17 -0.60 5.88
CA PHE A 105 -1.03 0.50 4.92
C PHE A 105 -0.96 1.85 5.64
N GLU A 106 -1.81 2.05 6.65
CA GLU A 106 -1.77 3.26 7.47
C GLU A 106 -0.43 3.38 8.19
N TYR A 107 0.04 2.27 8.79
CA TYR A 107 1.36 2.23 9.41
C TYR A 107 2.49 2.59 8.43
N ALA A 108 2.49 2.03 7.23
CA ALA A 108 3.50 2.38 6.22
C ALA A 108 3.40 3.86 5.83
N SER A 109 2.19 4.36 5.60
CA SER A 109 1.93 5.76 5.24
C SER A 109 2.36 6.77 6.31
N MET A 110 2.16 6.45 7.59
CA MET A 110 2.63 7.29 8.70
C MET A 110 4.15 7.45 8.74
N HIS A 111 4.92 6.64 8.02
CA HIS A 111 6.38 6.77 7.92
C HIS A 111 6.83 7.22 6.53
N ASN A 112 5.90 7.50 5.63
CA ASN A 112 6.14 7.91 4.25
C ASN A 112 6.02 9.43 4.10
N PHE A 113 6.88 10.16 4.81
CA PHE A 113 6.99 11.61 4.66
C PHE A 113 8.44 12.04 4.90
N SER A 114 8.80 13.20 4.35
CA SER A 114 10.09 13.83 4.66
C SER A 114 10.06 14.34 6.09
N VAL A 115 10.86 13.73 6.97
CA VAL A 115 11.02 14.17 8.35
C VAL A 115 11.56 15.60 8.34
N PRO A 116 10.89 16.57 9.00
CA PRO A 116 11.36 17.94 9.07
C PRO A 116 12.79 18.03 9.64
N GLU A 117 13.63 18.90 9.07
CA GLU A 117 15.04 19.03 9.47
C GLU A 117 15.22 19.44 10.93
N ASN A 118 14.25 20.19 11.47
CA ASN A 118 14.24 20.66 12.85
C ASN A 118 13.81 19.59 13.88
N TRP A 119 13.42 18.39 13.45
CA TRP A 119 13.02 17.33 14.37
C TRP A 119 14.21 16.74 15.11
N GLY A 120 14.19 16.89 16.44
CA GLY A 120 15.11 16.21 17.32
C GLY A 120 14.74 14.73 17.52
N TRP A 121 15.55 14.04 18.33
CA TRP A 121 15.30 12.65 18.72
C TRP A 121 13.94 12.50 19.43
N ALA A 122 13.55 13.48 20.25
CA ALA A 122 12.31 13.45 21.00
C ALA A 122 11.08 13.55 20.10
N ASP A 123 11.12 14.35 19.03
CA ASP A 123 10.01 14.50 18.09
C ASP A 123 9.81 13.22 17.28
N ARG A 124 10.92 12.61 16.84
CA ARG A 124 10.90 11.29 16.19
C ARG A 124 10.31 10.23 17.11
N LEU A 125 10.75 10.18 18.37
CA LEU A 125 10.22 9.24 19.35
C LEU A 125 8.73 9.46 19.61
N ARG A 126 8.27 10.72 19.74
CA ARG A 126 6.85 11.05 19.90
C ARG A 126 6.04 10.57 18.71
N TRP A 127 6.55 10.75 17.49
CA TRP A 127 5.89 10.26 16.29
C TRP A 127 5.83 8.73 16.23
N GLU A 128 6.92 8.04 16.57
CA GLU A 128 6.96 6.57 16.65
C GLU A 128 5.98 6.03 17.72
N ILE A 129 5.87 6.70 18.85
CA ILE A 129 4.88 6.34 19.88
C ILE A 129 3.47 6.61 19.37
N PHE A 130 3.24 7.73 18.71
CA PHE A 130 1.94 8.07 18.12
C PHE A 130 1.53 7.06 17.05
N SER A 131 2.44 6.66 16.15
CA SER A 131 2.19 5.62 15.15
C SER A 131 1.90 4.28 15.83
N TRP A 132 2.67 3.90 16.84
CA TRP A 132 2.45 2.65 17.56
C TRP A 132 1.10 2.62 18.29
N ILE A 133 0.77 3.65 19.07
CA ILE A 133 -0.50 3.71 19.84
C ILE A 133 -1.69 3.84 18.90
N SER A 134 -1.54 4.61 17.83
CA SER A 134 -2.56 4.66 16.79
C SER A 134 -2.61 3.27 16.18
N VAL A 135 -1.81 2.92 15.17
CA VAL A 135 -2.00 1.76 14.28
C VAL A 135 -1.47 0.42 14.77
N GLY A 136 -0.57 0.39 15.75
CA GLY A 136 0.19 -0.80 16.08
C GLY A 136 1.53 -0.86 15.33
N ARG A 137 2.21 -2.01 15.38
CA ARG A 137 3.52 -2.20 14.74
C ARG A 137 3.42 -3.20 13.59
N PHE A 138 3.69 -2.73 12.37
CA PHE A 138 3.65 -3.53 11.14
C PHE A 138 4.94 -3.38 10.32
N SER A 139 6.11 -3.46 10.97
CA SER A 139 7.42 -3.22 10.33
C SER A 139 7.69 -4.16 9.16
N LYS A 140 7.39 -5.46 9.28
CA LYS A 140 7.60 -6.42 8.18
C LYS A 140 6.72 -6.13 6.96
N GLN A 141 5.46 -5.74 7.17
CA GLN A 141 4.56 -5.38 6.09
C GLN A 141 5.00 -4.07 5.45
N ARG A 142 5.42 -3.08 6.25
CA ARG A 142 5.98 -1.82 5.76
C ARG A 142 7.23 -2.07 4.90
N GLU A 143 8.18 -2.85 5.38
CA GLU A 143 9.40 -3.20 4.63
C GLU A 143 9.06 -3.86 3.29
N ALA A 144 8.09 -4.79 3.29
CA ALA A 144 7.63 -5.42 2.05
C ALA A 144 6.99 -4.39 1.09
N LEU A 145 6.19 -3.44 1.59
CA LEU A 145 5.60 -2.36 0.80
C LEU A 145 6.66 -1.39 0.23
N GLU A 146 7.67 -1.05 1.02
CA GLU A 146 8.81 -0.24 0.57
C GLU A 146 9.65 -0.97 -0.49
N GLU A 147 9.83 -2.29 -0.36
CA GLU A 147 10.59 -3.09 -1.33
C GLU A 147 9.90 -3.18 -2.70
N ILE A 148 8.58 -3.36 -2.71
CA ILE A 148 7.81 -3.46 -3.96
C ILE A 148 7.61 -2.11 -4.64
N ARG A 149 7.63 -1.01 -3.88
CA ARG A 149 7.40 0.36 -4.38
C ARG A 149 8.18 0.74 -5.65
N PRO A 150 9.51 0.58 -5.74
CA PRO A 150 10.24 0.91 -6.97
C PRO A 150 9.97 -0.08 -8.12
N ARG A 151 9.43 -1.27 -7.85
CA ARG A 151 9.17 -2.29 -8.88
C ARG A 151 7.94 -1.93 -9.72
N PHE A 152 6.93 -1.31 -9.10
CA PHE A 152 5.74 -0.80 -9.80
C PHE A 152 6.07 0.33 -10.76
N THR A 153 6.88 1.30 -10.32
CA THR A 153 7.18 2.52 -11.09
C THR A 153 8.19 2.26 -12.20
N ARG A 154 9.09 1.29 -12.02
CA ARG A 154 10.24 1.09 -12.92
C ARG A 154 10.00 0.06 -14.04
N PHE A 155 9.07 -0.89 -13.89
CA PHE A 155 8.87 -1.98 -14.87
C PHE A 155 7.44 -2.14 -15.41
N PRO A 156 6.77 -1.07 -15.89
CA PRO A 156 5.41 -1.16 -16.42
C PRO A 156 5.30 -2.07 -17.67
N LEU A 157 6.35 -2.14 -18.50
CA LEU A 157 6.37 -2.98 -19.72
C LEU A 157 6.63 -4.46 -19.44
N GLY A 158 7.42 -4.78 -18.41
CA GLY A 158 7.68 -6.18 -18.02
C GLY A 158 6.38 -6.88 -17.60
N ARG A 159 5.52 -6.14 -16.89
CA ARG A 159 4.18 -6.60 -16.51
C ARG A 159 3.26 -6.78 -17.72
N LYS A 160 3.31 -5.88 -18.72
CA LYS A 160 2.58 -6.05 -19.99
C LYS A 160 2.92 -7.38 -20.66
N ASN A 161 4.21 -7.69 -20.76
CA ASN A 161 4.69 -8.89 -21.44
C ASN A 161 4.34 -10.18 -20.68
N GLU A 162 4.39 -10.17 -19.35
CA GLU A 162 3.88 -11.31 -18.56
C GLU A 162 2.37 -11.51 -18.72
N VAL A 163 1.58 -10.43 -18.74
CA VAL A 163 0.13 -10.55 -18.96
C VAL A 163 -0.19 -11.07 -20.38
N LEU A 164 0.59 -10.67 -21.38
CA LEU A 164 0.45 -11.17 -22.76
C LEU A 164 0.90 -12.64 -22.89
N LEU A 165 1.96 -13.07 -22.20
CA LEU A 165 2.45 -14.45 -22.20
C LEU A 165 1.47 -15.43 -21.53
N ASP A 166 0.69 -14.96 -20.57
CA ASP A 166 -0.41 -15.69 -19.94
C ASP A 166 -1.67 -15.82 -20.84
N GLY A 167 -1.60 -15.36 -22.11
CA GLY A 167 -2.63 -15.56 -23.13
C GLY A 167 -3.71 -14.49 -23.21
N ALA A 168 -3.50 -13.30 -22.62
CA ALA A 168 -4.49 -12.22 -22.66
C ALA A 168 -4.44 -11.43 -23.98
N PRO A 169 -5.60 -11.04 -24.56
CA PRO A 169 -5.64 -10.11 -25.67
C PRO A 169 -5.18 -8.71 -25.21
N SER A 170 -4.42 -8.03 -26.06
CA SER A 170 -3.69 -6.79 -25.75
C SER A 170 -4.56 -5.62 -25.27
N ASN A 171 -5.87 -5.68 -25.49
CA ASN A 171 -6.86 -4.66 -25.13
C ASN A 171 -7.57 -4.92 -23.78
N ALA A 172 -7.39 -6.08 -23.14
CA ALA A 172 -8.15 -6.50 -21.95
C ALA A 172 -7.28 -6.66 -20.68
N VAL A 173 -6.06 -6.12 -20.69
CA VAL A 173 -5.05 -6.29 -19.62
C VAL A 173 -5.53 -5.79 -18.24
N HIS A 174 -6.46 -4.84 -18.20
CA HIS A 174 -7.07 -4.28 -16.99
C HIS A 174 -8.11 -5.19 -16.31
N LEU A 175 -8.57 -6.26 -16.98
CA LEU A 175 -9.61 -7.15 -16.47
C LEU A 175 -9.08 -8.31 -15.63
N ARG A 176 -7.76 -8.54 -15.57
CA ARG A 176 -7.20 -9.69 -14.84
C ARG A 176 -6.57 -9.32 -13.49
N LYS A 177 -6.80 -10.19 -12.51
CA LYS A 177 -6.32 -10.13 -11.12
C LYS A 177 -4.90 -10.69 -11.04
N PRO A 178 -3.88 -9.92 -10.64
CA PRO A 178 -2.55 -10.45 -10.40
C PRO A 178 -2.57 -11.44 -9.21
N GLY A 179 -2.10 -12.67 -9.44
CA GLY A 179 -2.01 -13.72 -8.42
C GLY A 179 -3.25 -14.60 -8.24
N MET A 180 -4.12 -14.68 -9.25
CA MET A 180 -5.08 -15.78 -9.45
C MET A 180 -4.59 -16.73 -10.52
#